data_AF-A0A2C1LET1-F1
#
_entry.id   AF-A0A2C1LET1-F1
#
_cell.length_a   1.000
_cell.length_b   1.000
_cell.length_c   1.000
_cell.angle_alpha   90.00
_cell.angle_beta   90.00
_cell.angle_gamma   90.00
#
_symmetry.space_group_name_H-M   'P 1'
#
loop_
_entity.id
_entity.type
_entity.pdbx_description
1 polymer ?
#
loop_
_entity_poly.entity_id
_entity_poly.type
_entity_poly.pdbx_seq_one_letter_code
_entity_poly.pdbx_strand_id
1 'polypeptide(L)' 'MAITKKKQILEATINAQVSQNYQDCQEWINETLRIMAEGTKLEKDINWALEVCNNYRSLSPTQNTYI' A
#
# COMPACT_ATOMS: atom_id res chain seq x y z
N MET A 1 18.40 15.50 -7.84
CA MET A 1 18.98 14.19 -7.46
C MET A 1 17.81 13.23 -7.35
N ALA A 2 17.76 12.18 -8.18
CA ALA A 2 16.64 11.24 -8.16
C ALA A 2 16.59 10.51 -6.82
N ILE A 3 15.39 10.30 -6.27
CA ILE A 3 15.20 9.57 -5.02
C ILE A 3 15.49 8.10 -5.30
N THR A 4 16.29 7.46 -4.44
CA THR A 4 16.61 6.03 -4.60
C THR A 4 15.44 5.17 -4.15
N LYS A 5 15.28 3.99 -4.76
CA LYS A 5 14.31 2.97 -4.36
C LYS A 5 14.33 2.68 -2.85
N LYS A 6 15.54 2.59 -2.27
CA LYS A 6 15.74 2.41 -0.82
C LYS A 6 15.15 3.55 0.01
N LYS A 7 15.32 4.80 -0.44
CA LYS A 7 14.78 5.97 0.27
C LYS A 7 13.25 6.00 0.21
N GLN A 8 12.66 5.68 -0.95
CA GLN A 8 11.20 5.59 -1.11
C GLN A 8 10.60 4.52 -0.18
N ILE A 9 11.22 3.33 -0.11
CA ILE A 9 10.80 2.25 0.80
C ILE A 9 10.85 2.70 2.26
N LEU A 10 11.93 3.37 2.66
CA LEU A 10 12.10 3.85 4.03
C LEU A 10 11.04 4.89 4.39
N GLU A 11 10.79 5.87 3.53
CA GLU A 11 9.79 6.91 3.76
C GLU A 11 8.37 6.32 3.85
N ALA A 12 8.00 5.43 2.94
CA ALA A 12 6.71 4.74 2.98
C ALA A 12 6.54 3.89 4.25
N THR A 13 7.58 3.18 4.67
CA THR A 13 7.55 2.37 5.90
C THR A 13 7.40 3.23 7.15
N ILE A 14 8.11 4.37 7.23
CA ILE A 14 7.96 5.32 8.35
C ILE A 14 6.52 5.84 8.38
N ASN A 15 5.97 6.24 7.24
CA ASN A 15 4.60 6.75 7.16
C ASN A 15 3.57 5.69 7.59
N ALA A 16 3.76 4.42 7.22
CA ALA A 16 2.92 3.32 7.71
C ALA A 16 2.96 3.20 9.25
N GLN A 17 4.15 3.32 9.85
CA GLN A 17 4.33 3.18 11.30
C GLN A 17 3.75 4.34 12.11
N VAL A 18 3.80 5.57 11.59
CA VAL A 18 3.28 6.76 12.29
C VAL A 18 1.81 7.06 11.96
N SER A 19 1.20 6.27 11.06
CA SER A 19 -0.20 6.41 10.67
C SER A 19 -1.13 6.28 11.87
N GLN A 20 -2.09 7.20 12.00
CA GLN A 20 -3.00 7.26 13.14
C GLN A 20 -4.23 6.38 12.98
N ASN A 21 -4.47 5.83 11.78
CA ASN A 21 -5.56 4.92 11.53
C ASN A 21 -5.12 3.76 10.61
N TYR A 22 -5.92 2.71 10.65
CA TYR A 22 -5.65 1.47 9.92
C TYR A 22 -5.66 1.66 8.40
N GLN A 23 -6.54 2.51 7.87
CA GLN A 23 -6.66 2.72 6.43
C GLN A 23 -5.38 3.34 5.86
N ASP A 24 -4.91 4.44 6.46
CA ASP A 24 -3.70 5.13 6.05
C ASP A 24 -2.48 4.21 6.20
N CYS A 25 -2.40 3.47 7.32
CA CYS A 25 -1.35 2.48 7.55
C CYS A 25 -1.31 1.44 6.41
N GLN A 26 -2.47 0.92 6.03
CA GLN A 26 -2.60 -0.06 4.96
C GLN A 26 -2.22 0.53 3.59
N GLU A 27 -2.56 1.78 3.30
CA GLU A 27 -2.17 2.47 2.06
C GLU A 27 -0.65 2.60 1.95
N TRP A 28 0.04 2.99 3.03
CA TRP A 28 1.49 3.07 3.05
C TRP A 28 2.19 1.71 2.96
N ILE A 29 1.61 0.66 3.56
CA ILE A 29 2.10 -0.72 3.40
C ILE A 29 1.96 -1.15 1.93
N ASN A 30 0.82 -0.88 1.29
CA ASN A 30 0.59 -1.20 -0.12
C ASN A 30 1.58 -0.45 -1.03
N GLU A 31 1.87 0.82 -0.75
CA GLU A 31 2.85 1.59 -1.50
C GLU A 31 4.27 1.03 -1.32
N THR A 32 4.60 0.59 -0.10
CA THR A 32 5.89 -0.07 0.17
C THR A 32 6.03 -1.35 -0.67
N LEU A 33 4.98 -2.17 -0.75
CA LEU A 33 4.95 -3.37 -1.60
C LEU A 33 5.11 -3.03 -3.08
N ARG A 34 4.42 -2.00 -3.56
CA ARG A 34 4.50 -1.54 -4.96
C ARG A 34 5.92 -1.10 -5.31
N ILE A 35 6.53 -0.24 -4.48
CA ILE A 35 7.91 0.21 -4.68
C ILE A 35 8.84 -0.99 -4.67
N MET A 36 8.75 -1.92 -3.71
CA MET A 36 9.63 -3.09 -3.67
C MET A 36 9.51 -3.96 -4.93
N ALA A 37 8.29 -4.13 -5.45
CA ALA A 37 8.00 -4.94 -6.63
C ALA A 37 8.48 -4.32 -7.96
N GLU A 38 8.56 -3.00 -8.05
CA GLU A 38 8.90 -2.27 -9.27
C GLU A 38 10.22 -2.74 -9.90
N GLY A 39 10.19 -3.08 -11.18
CA GLY A 39 11.33 -3.61 -11.93
C GLY A 39 11.69 -5.07 -11.61
N THR A 40 10.86 -5.78 -10.83
CA THR A 40 11.02 -7.21 -10.54
C THR A 40 9.98 -8.04 -11.28
N LYS A 41 10.19 -9.36 -11.35
CA LYS A 41 9.21 -10.30 -11.92
C LYS A 41 7.85 -10.31 -11.19
N LEU A 42 7.77 -9.74 -9.99
CA LEU A 42 6.57 -9.73 -9.14
C LEU A 42 5.70 -8.47 -9.33
N GLU A 43 6.17 -7.49 -10.10
CA GLU A 43 5.48 -6.19 -10.25
C GLU A 43 4.03 -6.36 -10.70
N LYS A 44 3.81 -7.18 -11.73
CA LYS A 44 2.47 -7.44 -12.27
C LYS A 44 1.56 -8.11 -11.25
N ASP A 45 2.07 -9.11 -10.54
CA ASP A 45 1.28 -9.89 -9.57
C ASP A 45 0.90 -9.04 -8.36
N ILE A 46 1.83 -8.21 -7.88
CA ILE A 46 1.58 -7.29 -6.77
C ILE A 46 0.58 -6.21 -7.18
N ASN A 47 0.73 -5.59 -8.35
CA ASN A 47 -0.23 -4.59 -8.83
C ASN A 47 -1.63 -5.18 -9.00
N TRP A 48 -1.74 -6.39 -9.57
CA TRP A 48 -3.02 -7.08 -9.71
C TRP A 48 -3.66 -7.40 -8.35
N ALA A 49 -2.89 -7.94 -7.39
CA ALA A 49 -3.41 -8.24 -6.06
C ALA A 49 -3.92 -6.97 -5.34
N LEU A 50 -3.18 -5.86 -5.45
CA LEU A 50 -3.59 -4.57 -4.87
C LEU A 50 -4.86 -4.02 -5.53
N GLU A 51 -4.99 -4.13 -6.85
CA GLU A 51 -6.20 -3.76 -7.59
C GLU A 51 -7.41 -4.57 -7.12
N VAL A 52 -7.27 -5.89 -7.00
CA VAL A 52 -8.33 -6.78 -6.49
C VAL A 52 -8.75 -6.38 -5.07
N CYS A 53 -7.80 -6.12 -4.18
CA CYS A 53 -8.08 -5.67 -2.82
C CYS A 53 -8.84 -4.34 -2.78
N ASN A 54 -8.44 -3.37 -3.61
CA ASN A 54 -9.10 -2.07 -3.70
C ASN A 54 -10.52 -2.18 -4.24
N ASN A 55 -10.72 -3.02 -5.26
CA ASN A 55 -12.04 -3.30 -5.81
C ASN A 55 -12.95 -4.04 -4.80
N TYR A 56 -12.40 -4.95 -4.00
CA TYR A 56 -13.18 -5.60 -2.95
C TYR A 56 -13.57 -4.62 -1.83
N ARG A 57 -12.67 -3.72 -1.43
CA ARG A 57 -12.96 -2.66 -0.45
C ARG A 57 -14.11 -1.77 -0.92
N SER A 58 -14.14 -1.38 -2.19
CA SER A 58 -15.21 -0.54 -2.75
C SER A 58 -16.56 -1.26 -2.88
N LEU A 59 -16.55 -2.59 -2.95
CA LEU A 59 -17.76 -3.42 -3.01
C LEU A 59 -18.31 -3.81 -1.63
N SER A 60 -17.54 -3.66 -0.55
CA SER A 60 -18.01 -4.01 0.79
C SER A 60 -18.98 -2.94 1.33
N PRO A 61 -20.27 -3.25 1.62
CA PRO A 61 -21.24 -2.25 2.11
C PRO A 61 -21.04 -1.84 3.57
N THR A 62 -19.97 -2.28 4.23
CA THR A 62 -19.80 -2.18 5.68
C THR A 62 -18.40 -1.68 6.05
N GLN A 63 -18.21 -0.38 6.00
CA GLN A 63 -17.34 0.33 6.95
C GLN A 63 -18.09 1.47 7.65
N ASN A 64 -19.41 1.33 7.78
CA ASN A 64 -20.26 2.24 8.55
C ASN A 64 -20.96 1.47 9.66
N THR A 65 -20.20 0.80 10.53
CA THR A 65 -20.59 0.42 11.91
C THR A 65 -19.42 -0.31 12.56
N TYR A 66 -18.54 0.44 13.21
CA TYR A 66 -18.03 0.02 14.51
C TYR A 66 -18.46 1.12 15.48
N ILE A 67 -19.50 0.76 16.25
CA ILE A 67 -20.00 1.47 17.45
C ILE A 67 -18.93 1.36 18.53
#